data_AF-A0A834Q8T5-F1
#
_entry.id   AF-A0A834Q8T5-F1
#
_cell.length_a   1.000
_cell.length_b   1.000
_cell.length_c   1.000
_cell.angle_alpha   90.00
_cell.angle_beta   90.00
_cell.angle_gamma   90.00
#
_symmetry.space_group_name_H-M   'P 1'
#
loop_
_entity.id
_entity.type
_entity.pdbx_description
1 polymer ?
#
loop_
_entity_poly.entity_id
_entity_poly.type
_entity_poly.pdbx_seq_one_letter_code
_entity_poly.pdbx_strand_id
1 'polypeptide(L)'
;MAVRWTATLLCGLLAATLAQATFSAPAVLNLGPDVIKERLTQKLKYHDATAILQQLPLLSAMREESSRGLLSGLKDTIMKHVIWLKVTSAAITQLQIQPSDQDQELVIKIPLDMVAGFNTPLVKTIVEMHMQSEVEARIRVDSEQVGPSALVLSDCFNRQGTLRISLLRKISFWVSPLVDKVTSLLMPTLPKLVKTQLCPVIQAAFKDMFQDFLKLVRVPIPLSPGGLLFDLLSSYIEGDVIQLNLQAKLLDSQSKVTNWLNDSSVSLAMPPLDGAPFSFVMRQDVLNAVVAVLLPPDKLTVLLDYVLPDLAKELKSSIKEISEQAAEKLDGTQLVKFQTRKTPQLLLSQGGAQAAQLIVLDLFPTNTALRPLFTLGIEAKSEAQFYTEGDQLVLSFNDISAERIKLMNSDIKLFNPELLKDIITKILNSALLITENGASLCRLLPSPVSSPGVPFLHLPPPSGPSPNPTSAAQPRPSLEPVPGRRDGPRRAGGTPSIAAAGAIATSPAGVAGENDPKPHVEWVGEYVT
;
A
#
# COMPACT_ATOMS: atom_id res chain seq x y z
N MET A 1 57.02 6.56 27.00
CA MET A 1 56.21 7.16 25.91
C MET A 1 55.31 6.09 25.29
N ALA A 2 54.19 5.72 25.94
CA ALA A 2 53.34 4.60 25.48
C ALA A 2 51.81 4.86 25.59
N VAL A 3 51.40 6.05 26.05
CA VAL A 3 49.98 6.36 26.39
C VAL A 3 49.30 7.24 25.33
N ARG A 4 50.05 7.79 24.36
CA ARG A 4 49.50 8.68 23.31
C ARG A 4 49.03 7.99 22.02
N TRP A 5 49.28 6.70 21.86
CA TRP A 5 48.96 5.96 20.62
C TRP A 5 47.74 5.04 20.75
N THR A 6 47.35 4.65 21.96
CA THR A 6 46.15 3.84 22.22
C THR A 6 44.86 4.67 22.09
N ALA A 7 44.88 5.95 22.49
CA ALA A 7 43.72 6.84 22.42
C ALA A 7 43.30 7.18 20.96
N THR A 8 44.26 7.38 20.06
CA THR A 8 43.99 7.63 18.63
C THR A 8 43.46 6.40 17.90
N LEU A 9 43.96 5.21 18.23
CA LEU A 9 43.42 3.95 17.70
C LEU A 9 41.99 3.68 18.20
N LEU A 10 41.69 3.95 19.48
CA LEU A 10 40.31 3.82 19.98
C LEU A 10 39.34 4.81 19.34
N CYS A 11 39.76 6.07 19.13
CA CYS A 11 38.93 7.05 18.43
C CYS A 11 38.74 6.71 16.95
N GLY A 12 39.76 6.16 16.28
CA GLY A 12 39.65 5.66 14.91
C GLY A 12 38.71 4.46 14.78
N LEU A 13 38.74 3.53 15.75
CA LEU A 13 37.82 2.39 15.79
C LEU A 13 36.38 2.79 16.13
N LEU A 14 36.18 3.74 17.04
CA LEU A 14 34.85 4.30 17.34
C LEU A 14 34.28 5.14 16.19
N ALA A 15 35.13 5.81 15.40
CA ALA A 15 34.71 6.47 14.16
C ALA A 15 34.37 5.44 13.05
N ALA A 16 35.06 4.30 13.00
CA ALA A 16 34.76 3.23 12.06
C ALA A 16 33.48 2.44 12.41
N THR A 17 33.09 2.34 13.69
CA THR A 17 31.79 1.76 14.09
C THR A 17 30.63 2.76 14.06
N LEU A 18 30.89 4.04 13.75
CA LEU A 18 29.88 5.00 13.29
C LEU A 18 29.66 4.94 11.77
N ALA A 19 30.18 3.91 11.10
CA ALA A 19 29.73 3.51 9.77
C ALA A 19 28.24 3.17 9.83
N GLN A 20 27.41 4.15 9.47
CA GLN A 20 25.97 4.07 9.21
C GLN A 20 25.25 3.04 10.10
N ALA A 21 24.71 3.51 11.24
CA ALA A 21 23.50 2.90 11.75
C ALA A 21 22.46 2.95 10.62
N THR A 22 22.25 1.81 9.95
CA THR A 22 21.33 1.65 8.83
C THR A 22 19.92 1.59 9.36
N PHE A 23 19.44 2.75 9.84
CA PHE A 23 18.07 2.96 10.24
C PHE A 23 17.14 2.51 9.11
N SER A 24 16.20 1.64 9.43
CA SER A 24 15.27 1.14 8.43
C SER A 24 14.35 2.27 7.96
N ALA A 25 13.94 2.23 6.70
CA ALA A 25 12.95 3.17 6.19
C ALA A 25 11.64 3.02 6.99
N PRO A 26 11.09 4.10 7.57
CA PRO A 26 9.83 4.03 8.35
C PRO A 26 8.63 3.53 7.53
N ALA A 27 8.60 3.85 6.24
CA ALA A 27 7.74 3.21 5.26
C ALA A 27 8.49 3.01 3.93
N VAL A 28 8.00 2.09 3.10
CA VAL A 28 8.56 1.79 1.78
C VAL A 28 7.43 1.62 0.77
N LEU A 29 7.59 2.26 -0.40
CA LEU A 29 6.70 2.10 -1.55
C LEU A 29 7.46 1.42 -2.69
N ASN A 30 7.04 0.20 -3.04
CA ASN A 30 7.55 -0.55 -4.18
C ASN A 30 6.64 -0.33 -5.39
N LEU A 31 7.22 0.04 -6.52
CA LEU A 31 6.54 0.26 -7.79
C LEU A 31 6.97 -0.83 -8.78
N GLY A 32 6.03 -1.71 -9.13
CA GLY A 32 6.26 -2.78 -10.09
C GLY A 32 6.34 -2.27 -11.54
N PRO A 33 6.79 -3.13 -12.48
CA PRO A 33 7.05 -2.75 -13.86
C PRO A 33 5.81 -2.20 -14.57
N ASP A 34 4.60 -2.69 -14.26
CA ASP A 34 3.38 -2.26 -14.97
C ASP A 34 2.95 -0.84 -14.60
N VAL A 35 3.13 -0.42 -13.34
CA VAL A 35 2.90 0.98 -12.92
C VAL A 35 3.87 1.92 -13.62
N ILE A 36 5.15 1.52 -13.73
CA ILE A 36 6.18 2.31 -14.40
C ILE A 36 5.88 2.39 -15.91
N LYS A 37 5.52 1.28 -16.58
CA LYS A 37 5.10 1.26 -17.99
C LYS A 37 3.91 2.18 -18.25
N GLU A 38 2.83 2.06 -17.47
CA GLU A 38 1.62 2.84 -17.67
C GLU A 38 1.90 4.34 -17.53
N ARG A 39 2.54 4.75 -16.43
CA ARG A 39 2.80 6.16 -16.14
C ARG A 39 3.84 6.76 -17.08
N LEU A 40 4.91 6.05 -17.44
CA LEU A 40 5.86 6.54 -18.44
C LEU A 40 5.20 6.66 -19.82
N THR A 41 4.33 5.73 -20.22
CA THR A 41 3.55 5.84 -21.47
C THR A 41 2.65 7.09 -21.46
N GLN A 42 1.97 7.37 -20.35
CA GLN A 42 1.17 8.59 -20.19
C GLN A 42 2.04 9.86 -20.31
N LYS A 43 3.22 9.89 -19.69
CA LYS A 43 4.13 11.04 -19.77
C LYS A 43 4.79 11.21 -21.14
N LEU A 44 5.14 10.14 -21.84
CA LEU A 44 5.61 10.21 -23.23
C LEU A 44 4.54 10.78 -24.17
N LYS A 45 3.26 10.44 -23.96
CA LYS A 45 2.14 11.06 -24.69
C LYS A 45 1.96 12.54 -24.33
N TYR A 46 2.09 12.89 -23.06
CA TYR A 46 2.00 14.29 -22.58
C TYR A 46 3.11 15.19 -23.15
N HIS A 47 4.32 14.66 -23.30
CA HIS A 47 5.46 15.36 -23.95
C HIS A 47 5.49 15.19 -25.48
N ASP A 48 4.35 14.94 -26.11
CA ASP A 48 4.17 14.90 -27.57
C ASP A 48 5.17 13.99 -28.33
N ALA A 49 5.65 12.92 -27.69
CA ALA A 49 6.73 12.09 -28.22
C ALA A 49 6.44 11.50 -29.62
N THR A 50 5.18 11.15 -29.91
CA THR A 50 4.74 10.69 -31.23
C THR A 50 4.71 11.81 -32.27
N ALA A 51 4.36 13.04 -31.90
CA ALA A 51 4.39 14.19 -32.81
C ALA A 51 5.85 14.59 -33.13
N ILE A 52 6.76 14.50 -32.15
CA ILE A 52 8.20 14.72 -32.35
C ILE A 52 8.78 13.67 -33.32
N LEU A 53 8.34 12.41 -33.23
CA LEU A 53 8.69 11.37 -34.20
C LEU A 53 8.12 11.65 -35.61
N GLN A 54 6.91 12.22 -35.71
CA GLN A 54 6.33 12.64 -37.00
C GLN A 54 7.09 13.83 -37.62
N GLN A 55 7.67 14.71 -36.79
CA GLN A 55 8.40 15.90 -37.21
C GLN A 55 9.89 15.65 -37.49
N LEU A 56 10.37 14.39 -37.44
CA LEU A 56 11.78 14.07 -37.65
C LEU A 56 12.32 14.64 -38.99
N PRO A 57 13.46 15.35 -38.98
CA PRO A 57 14.00 16.06 -40.14
C PRO A 57 14.80 15.10 -41.07
N LEU A 58 14.16 14.01 -41.50
CA LEU A 58 14.76 12.90 -42.25
C LEU A 58 15.53 13.37 -43.50
N LEU A 59 14.90 14.21 -44.33
CA LEU A 59 15.47 14.64 -45.61
C LEU A 59 16.76 15.47 -45.44
N SER A 60 16.78 16.39 -44.47
CA SER A 60 17.96 17.21 -44.19
C SER A 60 19.09 16.40 -43.56
N ALA A 61 18.77 15.49 -42.64
CA ALA A 61 19.76 14.63 -42.01
C ALA A 61 20.39 13.64 -43.01
N MET A 62 19.58 13.05 -43.91
CA MET A 62 20.11 12.23 -45.01
C MET A 62 21.01 13.04 -45.96
N ARG A 63 20.66 14.29 -46.26
CA ARG A 63 21.46 15.18 -47.13
C ARG A 63 22.80 15.54 -46.48
N GLU A 64 22.80 15.66 -45.17
CA GLU A 64 24.00 15.89 -44.37
C GLU A 64 24.88 14.63 -44.29
N GLU A 65 24.31 13.46 -44.00
CA GLU A 65 25.04 12.19 -44.00
C GLU A 65 25.59 11.86 -45.41
N SER A 66 24.81 12.10 -46.47
CA SER A 66 25.27 12.00 -47.86
C SER A 66 26.31 13.05 -48.25
N SER A 67 26.67 13.98 -47.36
CA SER A 67 27.77 14.93 -47.56
C SER A 67 29.02 14.55 -46.74
N ARG A 68 29.01 13.41 -46.02
CA ARG A 68 30.13 12.93 -45.19
C ARG A 68 30.60 11.53 -45.62
N GLY A 69 31.92 11.33 -45.64
CA GLY A 69 32.54 10.01 -45.79
C GLY A 69 32.17 9.23 -47.07
N LEU A 70 32.01 7.91 -46.92
CA LEU A 70 31.83 6.95 -48.01
C LEU A 70 30.53 7.16 -48.82
N LEU A 71 29.53 7.84 -48.24
CA LEU A 71 28.21 8.07 -48.86
C LEU A 71 28.11 9.38 -49.65
N SER A 72 29.23 10.10 -49.78
CA SER A 72 29.35 11.36 -50.56
C SER A 72 28.81 11.27 -51.99
N GLY A 73 29.04 10.16 -52.69
CA GLY A 73 28.53 9.93 -54.05
C GLY A 73 27.00 9.75 -54.17
N LEU A 74 26.26 9.66 -53.07
CA LEU A 74 24.79 9.53 -53.09
C LEU A 74 24.07 10.89 -53.12
N LYS A 75 24.75 11.97 -52.72
CA LYS A 75 24.20 13.33 -52.58
C LYS A 75 23.42 13.79 -53.82
N ASP A 76 24.06 13.69 -54.99
CA ASP A 76 23.50 14.17 -56.25
C ASP A 76 22.30 13.34 -56.71
N THR A 77 22.26 12.05 -56.36
CA THR A 77 21.09 11.21 -56.63
C THR A 77 19.90 11.65 -55.78
N ILE A 78 20.11 11.87 -54.48
CA ILE A 78 19.04 12.24 -53.54
C ILE A 78 18.53 13.66 -53.84
N MET A 79 19.42 14.63 -54.03
CA MET A 79 19.05 16.02 -54.35
C MET A 79 18.22 16.13 -55.64
N LYS A 80 18.46 15.25 -56.63
CA LYS A 80 17.76 15.27 -57.91
C LYS A 80 16.43 14.50 -57.92
N HIS A 81 16.26 13.47 -57.07
CA HIS A 81 15.13 12.54 -57.17
C HIS A 81 14.29 12.37 -55.89
N VAL A 82 14.62 13.01 -54.77
CA VAL A 82 13.79 13.01 -53.55
C VAL A 82 13.39 14.45 -53.22
N ILE A 83 12.16 14.81 -53.59
CA ILE A 83 11.61 16.17 -53.40
C ILE A 83 11.13 16.36 -51.95
N TRP A 84 10.59 15.29 -51.36
CA TRP A 84 9.97 15.29 -50.04
C TRP A 84 10.18 13.91 -49.41
N LEU A 85 10.56 13.88 -48.14
CA LEU A 85 10.62 12.69 -47.29
C LEU A 85 10.25 13.14 -45.87
N LYS A 86 9.19 12.55 -45.30
CA LYS A 86 8.74 12.80 -43.92
C LYS A 86 8.13 11.54 -43.32
N VAL A 87 8.11 11.49 -41.99
CA VAL A 87 7.29 10.53 -41.24
C VAL A 87 5.82 10.95 -41.38
N THR A 88 4.96 10.04 -41.82
CA THR A 88 3.51 10.24 -42.01
C THR A 88 2.70 9.67 -40.86
N SER A 89 3.24 8.69 -40.14
CA SER A 89 2.67 8.13 -38.92
C SER A 89 3.79 7.67 -37.98
N ALA A 90 3.58 7.82 -36.68
CA ALA A 90 4.49 7.32 -35.65
C ALA A 90 3.70 6.89 -34.42
N ALA A 91 4.10 5.75 -33.84
CA ALA A 91 3.58 5.21 -32.61
C ALA A 91 4.74 4.75 -31.71
N ILE A 92 4.53 4.91 -30.40
CA ILE A 92 5.31 4.20 -29.38
C ILE A 92 4.45 3.01 -28.96
N THR A 93 5.01 1.81 -29.10
CA THR A 93 4.33 0.55 -28.77
C THR A 93 4.51 0.22 -27.27
N GLN A 94 4.26 -1.02 -26.87
CA GLN A 94 4.32 -1.41 -25.46
C GLN A 94 5.76 -1.33 -24.93
N LEU A 95 5.96 -0.47 -23.92
CA LEU A 95 7.20 -0.37 -23.16
C LEU A 95 7.56 -1.72 -22.51
N GLN A 96 8.83 -2.09 -22.55
CA GLN A 96 9.36 -3.21 -21.78
C GLN A 96 10.28 -2.67 -20.69
N ILE A 97 10.20 -3.27 -19.51
CA ILE A 97 11.06 -2.96 -18.37
C ILE A 97 11.79 -4.25 -18.02
N GLN A 98 13.10 -4.14 -17.82
CA GLN A 98 13.98 -5.26 -17.52
C GLN A 98 15.01 -4.80 -16.47
N PRO A 99 15.42 -5.70 -15.54
CA PRO A 99 16.60 -5.45 -14.72
C PRO A 99 17.83 -5.31 -15.64
N SER A 100 18.81 -4.53 -15.21
CA SER A 100 20.14 -4.57 -15.80
C SER A 100 20.99 -5.69 -15.19
N ASP A 101 22.06 -6.08 -15.89
CA ASP A 101 23.16 -6.87 -15.31
C ASP A 101 24.01 -6.03 -14.33
N GLN A 102 23.75 -4.72 -14.23
CA GLN A 102 24.35 -3.80 -13.26
C GLN A 102 23.40 -3.57 -12.08
N ASP A 103 23.92 -3.69 -10.87
CA ASP A 103 23.16 -3.40 -9.64
C ASP A 103 22.59 -1.98 -9.66
N GLN A 104 21.36 -1.84 -9.16
CA GLN A 104 20.61 -0.58 -9.10
C GLN A 104 20.39 0.13 -10.46
N GLU A 105 20.39 -0.60 -11.58
CA GLU A 105 20.01 -0.06 -12.90
C GLU A 105 18.76 -0.76 -13.48
N LEU A 106 17.82 0.06 -13.95
CA LEU A 106 16.62 -0.38 -14.67
C LEU A 106 16.75 -0.04 -16.16
N VAL A 107 16.49 -1.01 -17.03
CA VAL A 107 16.51 -0.83 -18.49
C VAL A 107 15.08 -0.77 -19.03
N ILE A 108 14.73 0.37 -19.64
CA ILE A 108 13.47 0.57 -20.34
C ILE A 108 13.72 0.50 -21.85
N LYS A 109 13.03 -0.43 -22.52
CA LYS A 109 12.99 -0.50 -23.98
C LYS A 109 11.72 0.14 -24.50
N ILE A 110 11.90 1.00 -25.50
CA ILE A 110 10.87 1.84 -26.10
C ILE A 110 10.83 1.50 -27.59
N PRO A 111 9.97 0.55 -28.02
CA PRO A 111 9.90 0.13 -29.40
C PRO A 111 9.03 1.12 -30.19
N LEU A 112 9.64 1.71 -31.22
CA LEU A 112 9.09 2.74 -32.08
C LEU A 112 8.64 2.12 -33.40
N ASP A 113 7.43 2.47 -33.82
CA ASP A 113 6.85 2.06 -35.10
C ASP A 113 6.51 3.31 -35.91
N MET A 114 7.11 3.46 -37.10
CA MET A 114 6.99 4.66 -37.92
C MET A 114 6.72 4.29 -39.37
N VAL A 115 5.94 5.13 -40.07
CA VAL A 115 5.81 5.08 -41.53
C VAL A 115 6.35 6.39 -42.08
N ALA A 116 7.27 6.32 -43.03
CA ALA A 116 7.77 7.48 -43.76
C ALA A 116 7.38 7.39 -45.24
N GLY A 117 6.83 8.49 -45.77
CA GLY A 117 6.56 8.65 -47.18
C GLY A 117 7.65 9.45 -47.86
N PHE A 118 8.03 9.11 -49.09
CA PHE A 118 8.80 10.00 -49.96
C PHE A 118 8.20 10.16 -51.35
N ASN A 119 8.42 11.34 -51.94
CA ASN A 119 7.96 11.68 -53.28
C ASN A 119 9.16 11.82 -54.24
N THR A 120 9.02 11.26 -55.44
CA THR A 120 10.07 11.19 -56.46
C THR A 120 9.49 11.49 -57.84
N PRO A 121 10.17 12.23 -58.74
CA PRO A 121 9.67 12.49 -60.09
C PRO A 121 9.58 11.22 -60.97
N LEU A 122 10.09 10.09 -60.50
CA LEU A 122 10.06 8.80 -61.22
C LEU A 122 8.66 8.16 -61.24
N VAL A 123 7.78 8.46 -60.28
CA VAL A 123 6.41 7.94 -60.19
C VAL A 123 5.46 8.99 -59.60
N LYS A 124 4.16 8.94 -59.97
CA LYS A 124 3.15 9.88 -59.41
C LYS A 124 2.69 9.53 -57.99
N THR A 125 3.13 8.40 -57.43
CA THR A 125 2.70 7.86 -56.13
C THR A 125 3.77 8.06 -55.08
N ILE A 126 3.37 8.44 -53.86
CA ILE A 126 4.25 8.43 -52.69
C ILE A 126 4.70 6.99 -52.41
N VAL A 127 6.01 6.80 -52.16
CA VAL A 127 6.58 5.53 -51.72
C VAL A 127 6.57 5.50 -50.20
N GLU A 128 5.95 4.48 -49.62
CA GLU A 128 5.79 4.32 -48.17
C GLU A 128 6.77 3.27 -47.63
N MET A 129 7.58 3.67 -46.65
CA MET A 129 8.54 2.83 -45.93
C MET A 129 8.11 2.68 -44.48
N HIS A 130 7.96 1.44 -44.03
CA HIS A 130 7.76 1.09 -42.63
C HIS A 130 9.11 0.97 -41.94
N MET A 131 9.27 1.66 -40.81
CA MET A 131 10.52 1.80 -40.07
C MET A 131 10.27 1.44 -38.61
N GLN A 132 10.89 0.36 -38.16
CA GLN A 132 10.83 -0.11 -36.78
C GLN A 132 12.18 0.08 -36.12
N SER A 133 12.22 0.54 -34.87
CA SER A 133 13.48 0.78 -34.14
C SER A 133 13.26 0.74 -32.64
N GLU A 134 14.29 0.42 -31.85
CA GLU A 134 14.19 0.37 -30.39
C GLU A 134 15.13 1.40 -29.75
N VAL A 135 14.59 2.19 -28.82
CA VAL A 135 15.37 3.05 -27.93
C VAL A 135 15.49 2.38 -26.58
N GLU A 136 16.71 2.33 -26.06
CA GLU A 136 17.05 1.83 -24.74
C GLU A 136 17.37 3.04 -23.83
N ALA A 137 16.69 3.10 -22.70
CA ALA A 137 16.80 4.14 -21.69
C ALA A 137 17.17 3.48 -20.36
N ARG A 138 18.23 3.97 -19.69
CA ARG A 138 18.75 3.41 -18.45
C ARG A 138 18.51 4.37 -17.30
N ILE A 139 17.91 3.86 -16.23
CA ILE A 139 17.65 4.61 -15.00
C ILE A 139 18.58 4.05 -13.93
N ARG A 140 19.26 4.94 -13.20
CA ARG A 140 20.08 4.61 -12.03
C ARG A 140 19.65 5.43 -10.82
N VAL A 141 20.05 4.98 -9.64
CA VAL A 141 20.05 5.80 -8.43
C VAL A 141 21.22 6.78 -8.49
N ASP A 142 20.95 8.08 -8.34
CA ASP A 142 21.99 9.11 -8.18
C ASP A 142 22.47 9.14 -6.73
N SER A 143 23.74 8.78 -6.53
CA SER A 143 24.44 8.79 -5.24
C SER A 143 25.39 9.98 -5.08
N GLU A 144 25.57 10.82 -6.10
CA GLU A 144 26.51 11.94 -6.11
C GLU A 144 25.85 13.28 -5.77
N GLN A 145 24.52 13.40 -5.92
CA GLN A 145 23.79 14.59 -5.50
C GLN A 145 23.62 14.69 -3.97
N VAL A 146 23.86 15.89 -3.44
CA VAL A 146 23.61 16.23 -2.03
C VAL A 146 22.10 16.34 -1.78
N GLY A 147 21.47 15.24 -1.40
CA GLY A 147 20.04 15.14 -1.10
C GLY A 147 19.57 13.68 -0.99
N PRO A 148 18.25 13.43 -0.94
CA PRO A 148 17.71 12.07 -1.07
C PRO A 148 18.14 11.47 -2.42
N SER A 149 18.74 10.28 -2.40
CA SER A 149 19.22 9.61 -3.62
C SER A 149 18.06 9.43 -4.61
N ALA A 150 18.07 10.23 -5.67
CA ALA A 150 16.96 10.36 -6.61
C ALA A 150 17.22 9.47 -7.83
N LEU A 151 16.15 8.97 -8.44
CA LEU A 151 16.29 8.24 -9.70
C LEU A 151 16.56 9.22 -10.84
N VAL A 152 17.56 8.90 -11.65
CA VAL A 152 17.97 9.69 -12.81
C VAL A 152 18.06 8.80 -14.05
N LEU A 153 17.74 9.37 -15.21
CA LEU A 153 18.08 8.75 -16.49
C LEU A 153 19.58 8.92 -16.71
N SER A 154 20.36 7.84 -16.61
CA SER A 154 21.82 7.86 -16.80
C SER A 154 22.18 7.92 -18.29
N ASP A 155 21.53 7.09 -19.10
CA ASP A 155 21.81 6.93 -20.52
C ASP A 155 20.52 6.78 -21.34
N CYS A 156 20.55 7.29 -22.56
CA CYS A 156 19.54 6.98 -23.58
C CYS A 156 20.19 6.87 -24.95
N PHE A 157 19.91 5.78 -25.66
CA PHE A 157 20.49 5.49 -26.97
C PHE A 157 19.58 4.59 -27.81
N ASN A 158 19.78 4.61 -29.12
CA ASN A 158 19.12 3.70 -30.03
C ASN A 158 19.93 2.39 -30.12
N ARG A 159 19.29 1.23 -29.97
CA ARG A 159 19.98 -0.06 -29.91
C ARG A 159 20.44 -0.47 -31.31
N GLN A 160 21.75 -0.64 -31.49
CA GLN A 160 22.33 -0.97 -32.80
C GLN A 160 21.74 -2.26 -33.37
N GLY A 161 21.46 -2.29 -34.67
CA GLY A 161 20.88 -3.44 -35.37
C GLY A 161 19.38 -3.65 -35.17
N THR A 162 18.69 -2.84 -34.37
CA THR A 162 17.21 -2.92 -34.23
C THR A 162 16.43 -2.23 -35.34
N LEU A 163 17.08 -1.33 -36.09
CA LEU A 163 16.43 -0.62 -37.19
C LEU A 163 16.10 -1.56 -38.34
N ARG A 164 14.80 -1.75 -38.58
CA ARG A 164 14.26 -2.44 -39.76
C ARG A 164 13.54 -1.43 -40.63
N ILE A 165 13.93 -1.35 -41.90
CA ILE A 165 13.23 -0.55 -42.91
C ILE A 165 12.68 -1.53 -43.96
N SER A 166 11.37 -1.46 -44.22
CA SER A 166 10.70 -2.29 -45.23
C SER A 166 9.75 -1.44 -46.07
N LEU A 167 9.42 -1.89 -47.28
CA LEU A 167 8.44 -1.23 -48.14
C LEU A 167 7.04 -1.75 -47.83
N LEU A 168 6.08 -0.85 -47.61
CA LEU A 168 4.68 -1.25 -47.38
C LEU A 168 3.99 -1.80 -48.63
N ARG A 169 4.48 -1.47 -49.83
CA ARG A 169 3.90 -1.90 -51.11
C ARG A 169 4.99 -2.29 -52.10
N LYS A 170 4.70 -3.25 -52.98
CA LYS A 170 5.56 -3.57 -54.13
C LYS A 170 5.62 -2.35 -55.06
N ILE A 171 6.83 -1.83 -55.26
CA ILE A 171 7.11 -0.68 -56.13
C ILE A 171 7.46 -1.12 -57.56
N SER A 172 7.38 -0.18 -58.49
CA SER A 172 7.87 -0.38 -59.86
C SER A 172 9.40 -0.52 -59.89
N PHE A 173 9.91 -1.31 -60.83
CA PHE A 173 11.34 -1.57 -61.07
C PHE A 173 12.19 -0.27 -61.08
N TRP A 174 11.66 0.79 -61.68
CA TRP A 174 12.30 2.11 -61.79
C TRP A 174 12.61 2.80 -60.46
N VAL A 175 11.97 2.40 -59.36
CA VAL A 175 12.08 3.08 -58.06
C VAL A 175 12.93 2.28 -57.06
N SER A 176 13.17 0.99 -57.29
CA SER A 176 13.99 0.14 -56.40
C SER A 176 15.38 0.73 -56.13
N PRO A 177 16.18 1.13 -57.15
CA PRO A 177 17.52 1.67 -56.92
C PRO A 177 17.54 2.98 -56.15
N LEU A 178 16.41 3.71 -56.10
CA LEU A 178 16.26 4.91 -55.28
C LEU A 178 15.92 4.54 -53.83
N VAL A 179 15.06 3.55 -53.60
CA VAL A 179 14.77 3.03 -52.25
C VAL A 179 16.02 2.48 -51.58
N ASP A 180 16.85 1.73 -52.31
CA ASP A 180 18.08 1.15 -51.76
C ASP A 180 19.05 2.25 -51.28
N LYS A 181 19.14 3.35 -52.04
CA LYS A 181 19.92 4.55 -51.68
C LYS A 181 19.31 5.36 -50.53
N VAL A 182 17.97 5.46 -50.45
CA VAL A 182 17.28 6.11 -49.33
C VAL A 182 17.48 5.30 -48.04
N THR A 183 17.33 3.98 -48.12
CA THR A 183 17.46 3.03 -47.00
C THR A 183 18.87 3.01 -46.44
N SER A 184 19.89 2.94 -47.30
CA SER A 184 21.30 2.94 -46.89
C SER A 184 21.74 4.24 -46.20
N LEU A 185 21.14 5.38 -46.54
CA LEU A 185 21.35 6.66 -45.85
C LEU A 185 20.52 6.78 -44.55
N LEU A 186 19.29 6.26 -44.51
CA LEU A 186 18.48 6.24 -43.29
C LEU A 186 19.06 5.32 -42.22
N MET A 187 19.69 4.20 -42.60
CA MET A 187 20.22 3.21 -41.67
C MET A 187 21.18 3.79 -40.60
N PRO A 188 22.21 4.59 -40.94
CA PRO A 188 23.04 5.28 -39.93
C PRO A 188 22.40 6.56 -39.37
N THR A 189 21.49 7.21 -40.10
CA THR A 189 20.99 8.56 -39.77
C THR A 189 19.80 8.53 -38.81
N LEU A 190 18.84 7.64 -39.02
CA LEU A 190 17.61 7.57 -38.23
C LEU A 190 17.89 7.24 -36.75
N PRO A 191 18.79 6.31 -36.38
CA PRO A 191 19.15 6.07 -34.97
C PRO A 191 19.75 7.31 -34.28
N LYS A 192 20.55 8.11 -35.00
CA LYS A 192 21.10 9.37 -34.50
C LYS A 192 19.99 10.40 -34.27
N LEU A 193 19.10 10.59 -35.26
CA LEU A 193 17.97 11.51 -35.15
C LEU A 193 17.04 11.15 -34.00
N VAL A 194 16.66 9.88 -33.89
CA VAL A 194 15.83 9.38 -32.80
C VAL A 194 16.51 9.61 -31.45
N LYS A 195 17.82 9.34 -31.32
CA LYS A 195 18.55 9.67 -30.08
C LYS A 195 18.50 11.17 -29.77
N THR A 196 18.83 12.04 -30.72
CA THR A 196 18.90 13.49 -30.50
C THR A 196 17.52 14.12 -30.21
N GLN A 197 16.45 13.63 -30.83
CA GLN A 197 15.10 14.22 -30.70
C GLN A 197 14.27 13.57 -29.59
N LEU A 198 14.37 12.25 -29.38
CA LEU A 198 13.51 11.52 -28.44
C LEU A 198 14.13 11.36 -27.04
N CYS A 199 15.45 11.25 -26.89
CA CYS A 199 16.06 11.08 -25.56
C CYS A 199 15.77 12.24 -24.59
N PRO A 200 15.80 13.52 -24.99
CA PRO A 200 15.37 14.63 -24.12
C PRO A 200 13.91 14.51 -23.68
N VAL A 201 13.04 14.01 -24.55
CA VAL A 201 11.61 13.78 -24.29
C VAL A 201 11.42 12.64 -23.29
N ILE A 202 12.16 11.55 -23.44
CA ILE A 202 12.17 10.42 -22.49
C ILE A 202 12.65 10.88 -21.11
N GLN A 203 13.70 11.72 -21.07
CA GLN A 203 14.22 12.29 -19.82
C GLN A 203 13.18 13.19 -19.11
N ALA A 204 12.50 14.06 -19.86
CA ALA A 204 11.42 14.90 -19.34
C ALA A 204 10.23 14.06 -18.85
N ALA A 205 9.81 13.07 -19.64
CA ALA A 205 8.71 12.17 -19.28
C ALA A 205 9.01 11.33 -18.04
N PHE A 206 10.23 10.80 -17.91
CA PHE A 206 10.66 10.08 -16.71
C PHE A 206 10.71 10.98 -15.48
N LYS A 207 11.28 12.19 -15.61
CA LYS A 207 11.34 13.16 -14.51
C LYS A 207 9.95 13.52 -14.02
N ASP A 208 9.00 13.80 -14.91
CA ASP A 208 7.63 14.13 -14.55
C ASP A 208 6.87 12.95 -13.94
N MET A 209 7.11 11.73 -14.43
CA MET A 209 6.56 10.51 -13.83
C MET A 209 7.05 10.36 -12.39
N PHE A 210 8.36 10.49 -12.16
CA PHE A 210 8.94 10.36 -10.82
C PHE A 210 8.44 11.46 -9.88
N GLN A 211 8.37 12.71 -10.35
CA GLN A 211 7.81 13.81 -9.56
C GLN A 211 6.33 13.62 -9.21
N ASP A 212 5.53 12.96 -10.05
CA ASP A 212 4.14 12.65 -9.70
C ASP A 212 4.05 11.56 -8.62
N PHE A 213 4.91 10.53 -8.64
CA PHE A 213 5.02 9.60 -7.51
C PHE A 213 5.47 10.30 -6.22
N LEU A 214 6.42 11.24 -6.29
CA LEU A 214 6.85 12.02 -5.13
C LEU A 214 5.76 12.97 -4.60
N LYS A 215 4.88 13.51 -5.46
CA LYS A 215 3.72 14.29 -5.03
C LYS A 215 2.71 13.42 -4.29
N LEU A 216 2.44 12.20 -4.78
CA LEU A 216 1.51 11.26 -4.13
C LEU A 216 1.89 10.96 -2.68
N VAL A 217 3.16 10.60 -2.44
CA VAL A 217 3.62 10.27 -1.07
C VAL A 217 3.71 11.50 -0.15
N ARG A 218 3.81 12.71 -0.71
CA ARG A 218 3.89 13.97 0.04
C ARG A 218 2.54 14.61 0.39
N VAL A 219 1.42 13.98 0.04
CA VAL A 219 0.11 14.45 0.53
C VAL A 219 -0.02 14.07 2.00
N PRO A 220 -0.24 15.03 2.94
CA PRO A 220 -0.48 14.68 4.34
C PRO A 220 -1.74 13.84 4.48
N ILE A 221 -1.59 12.70 5.13
CA ILE A 221 -2.65 11.79 5.55
C ILE A 221 -3.33 12.45 6.76
N PRO A 222 -4.63 12.80 6.69
CA PRO A 222 -5.28 13.50 7.79
C PRO A 222 -5.52 12.55 8.96
N LEU A 223 -5.02 12.95 10.13
CA LEU A 223 -5.37 12.37 11.43
C LEU A 223 -6.20 13.42 12.17
N SER A 224 -7.16 13.04 13.00
CA SER A 224 -7.94 14.03 13.76
C SER A 224 -7.58 13.93 15.25
N PRO A 225 -6.73 14.82 15.79
CA PRO A 225 -6.12 16.01 15.19
C PRO A 225 -4.76 15.78 14.48
N GLY A 226 -4.47 16.56 13.44
CA GLY A 226 -3.16 16.63 12.79
C GLY A 226 -3.00 15.78 11.53
N GLY A 227 -1.90 15.02 11.42
CA GLY A 227 -1.64 14.21 10.22
C GLY A 227 -0.37 13.36 10.26
N LEU A 228 -0.23 12.50 9.25
CA LEU A 228 0.98 11.73 8.94
C LEU A 228 1.49 12.18 7.56
N LEU A 229 2.77 12.53 7.46
CA LEU A 229 3.40 12.95 6.21
C LEU A 229 4.59 12.05 5.89
N PHE A 230 4.66 11.59 4.63
CA PHE A 230 5.83 10.91 4.09
C PHE A 230 6.66 11.84 3.21
N ASP A 231 7.97 11.59 3.21
CA ASP A 231 8.94 12.27 2.34
C ASP A 231 9.95 11.24 1.83
N LEU A 232 10.51 11.46 0.64
CA LEU A 232 11.58 10.62 0.12
C LEU A 232 12.83 10.73 1.00
N LEU A 233 13.27 9.60 1.56
CA LEU A 233 14.55 9.42 2.24
C LEU A 233 15.63 8.98 1.24
N SER A 234 15.33 7.96 0.43
CA SER A 234 16.18 7.48 -0.65
C SER A 234 15.37 6.65 -1.67
N SER A 235 15.94 6.44 -2.86
CA SER A 235 15.41 5.51 -3.86
C SER A 235 16.37 4.34 -4.03
N TYR A 236 15.84 3.17 -4.36
CA TYR A 236 16.57 1.94 -4.63
C TYR A 236 15.93 1.24 -5.84
N ILE A 237 16.68 0.40 -6.55
CA ILE A 237 16.17 -0.45 -7.64
C ILE A 237 16.54 -1.89 -7.29
N GLU A 238 15.53 -2.76 -7.16
CA GLU A 238 15.67 -4.19 -6.91
C GLU A 238 15.05 -4.97 -8.06
N GLY A 239 15.88 -5.62 -8.89
CA GLY A 239 15.40 -6.26 -10.11
C GLY A 239 14.72 -5.26 -11.05
N ASP A 240 13.43 -5.48 -11.35
CA ASP A 240 12.60 -4.58 -12.15
C ASP A 240 11.70 -3.64 -11.32
N VAL A 241 11.89 -3.62 -10.00
CA VAL A 241 11.10 -2.83 -9.04
C VAL A 241 11.83 -1.54 -8.65
N ILE A 242 11.09 -0.42 -8.68
CA ILE A 242 11.54 0.83 -8.06
C ILE A 242 11.07 0.86 -6.62
N GLN A 243 12.00 0.91 -5.67
CA GLN A 243 11.73 1.03 -4.25
C GLN A 243 11.95 2.48 -3.79
N LEU A 244 10.96 3.09 -3.15
CA LEU A 244 11.07 4.41 -2.53
C LEU A 244 11.06 4.24 -1.01
N ASN A 245 12.19 4.54 -0.38
CA ASN A 245 12.31 4.58 1.07
C ASN A 245 11.78 5.92 1.57
N LEU A 246 10.84 5.89 2.51
CA LEU A 246 10.10 7.06 2.95
C LEU A 246 10.30 7.31 4.45
N GLN A 247 10.73 8.52 4.79
CA GLN A 247 10.71 8.99 6.18
C GLN A 247 9.27 9.34 6.58
N ALA A 248 8.92 9.13 7.86
CA ALA A 248 7.58 9.37 8.38
C ALA A 248 7.59 10.48 9.45
N LYS A 249 6.64 11.40 9.34
CA LYS A 249 6.48 12.57 10.23
C LYS A 249 5.07 12.63 10.76
N LEU A 250 4.90 12.76 12.07
CA LEU A 250 3.62 13.19 12.64
C LEU A 250 3.51 14.71 12.64
N LEU A 251 2.31 15.21 12.33
CA LEU A 251 1.93 16.61 12.32
C LEU A 251 0.87 16.86 13.41
N ASP A 252 0.92 18.04 14.05
CA ASP A 252 -0.18 18.53 14.88
C ASP A 252 -1.31 19.18 14.02
N SER A 253 -2.37 19.64 14.70
CA SER A 253 -3.49 20.36 14.07
C SER A 253 -3.11 21.68 13.38
N GLN A 254 -1.89 22.19 13.60
CA GLN A 254 -1.33 23.36 12.92
C GLN A 254 -0.40 22.96 11.76
N SER A 255 -0.37 21.67 11.39
CA SER A 255 0.52 21.07 10.38
C SER A 255 2.01 21.19 10.70
N LYS A 256 2.36 21.39 11.98
CA LYS A 256 3.76 21.43 12.43
C LYS A 256 4.22 20.02 12.82
N VAL A 257 5.44 19.66 12.43
CA VAL A 257 6.02 18.35 12.77
C VAL A 257 6.22 18.22 14.28
N THR A 258 5.60 17.20 14.87
CA THR A 258 5.69 16.87 16.31
C THR A 258 6.66 15.74 16.59
N ASN A 259 6.76 14.75 15.68
CA ASN A 259 7.64 13.60 15.84
C ASN A 259 8.21 13.15 14.48
N TRP A 260 9.48 12.72 14.49
CA TRP A 260 10.19 12.12 13.36
C TRP A 260 10.42 10.65 13.69
N LEU A 261 9.87 9.76 12.88
CA LEU A 261 9.85 8.33 13.19
C LEU A 261 11.05 7.61 12.56
N ASN A 262 12.24 8.21 12.61
CA ASN A 262 13.41 7.75 11.86
C ASN A 262 14.34 6.82 12.66
N ASP A 263 14.24 6.80 13.99
CA ASP A 263 15.33 6.32 14.87
C ASP A 263 15.27 4.82 15.23
N SER A 264 14.44 4.02 14.57
CA SER A 264 14.29 2.58 14.86
C SER A 264 15.20 1.71 14.00
N SER A 265 15.84 0.73 14.65
CA SER A 265 16.70 -0.29 14.03
C SER A 265 15.94 -1.52 13.52
N VAL A 266 14.63 -1.62 13.76
CA VAL A 266 13.81 -2.77 13.35
C VAL A 266 13.68 -2.77 11.82
N SER A 267 14.27 -3.75 11.15
CA SER A 267 14.17 -3.89 9.69
C SER A 267 12.73 -4.19 9.24
N LEU A 268 12.37 -3.69 8.07
CA LEU A 268 11.13 -4.08 7.41
C LEU A 268 11.36 -5.39 6.67
N ALA A 269 10.53 -6.39 6.95
CA ALA A 269 10.39 -7.55 6.07
C ALA A 269 9.64 -7.11 4.82
N MET A 270 10.30 -7.17 3.67
CA MET A 270 9.74 -6.76 2.39
C MET A 270 9.00 -7.95 1.77
N PRO A 271 7.65 -7.90 1.62
CA PRO A 271 6.94 -8.92 0.89
C PRO A 271 7.27 -8.79 -0.61
N PRO A 272 7.43 -9.91 -1.34
CA PRO A 272 7.48 -9.87 -2.79
C PRO A 272 6.18 -9.26 -3.35
N LEU A 273 6.24 -8.69 -4.56
CA LEU A 273 5.06 -8.10 -5.19
C LEU A 273 4.00 -9.16 -5.58
N ASP A 274 4.38 -10.42 -5.82
CA ASP A 274 3.47 -11.54 -6.14
C ASP A 274 2.39 -11.23 -7.19
N GLY A 275 2.74 -10.42 -8.19
CA GLY A 275 1.83 -9.98 -9.27
C GLY A 275 0.99 -8.74 -8.96
N ALA A 276 1.10 -8.17 -7.75
CA ALA A 276 0.55 -6.86 -7.43
C ALA A 276 1.33 -5.74 -8.16
N PRO A 277 0.64 -4.68 -8.63
CA PRO A 277 1.29 -3.59 -9.37
C PRO A 277 2.20 -2.71 -8.51
N PHE A 278 1.95 -2.66 -7.20
CA PHE A 278 2.76 -1.94 -6.21
C PHE A 278 2.56 -2.60 -4.83
N SER A 279 3.45 -2.32 -3.87
CA SER A 279 3.21 -2.61 -2.45
C SER A 279 3.67 -1.46 -1.57
N PHE A 280 2.96 -1.22 -0.48
CA PHE A 280 3.27 -0.19 0.50
C PHE A 280 3.42 -0.83 1.88
N VAL A 281 4.60 -0.71 2.47
CA VAL A 281 5.00 -1.35 3.72
C VAL A 281 5.25 -0.26 4.76
N MET A 282 4.76 -0.43 5.98
CA MET A 282 4.92 0.52 7.07
C MET A 282 5.41 -0.19 8.33
N ARG A 283 6.31 0.43 9.09
CA ARG A 283 6.87 -0.15 10.31
C ARG A 283 5.89 -0.01 11.49
N GLN A 284 5.91 -0.98 12.41
CA GLN A 284 4.95 -1.09 13.51
C GLN A 284 4.95 0.13 14.46
N ASP A 285 6.09 0.80 14.63
CA ASP A 285 6.19 2.02 15.44
C ASP A 285 5.50 3.23 14.78
N VAL A 286 5.57 3.38 13.45
CA VAL A 286 4.81 4.40 12.71
C VAL A 286 3.31 4.19 12.89
N LEU A 287 2.87 2.93 12.77
CA LEU A 287 1.47 2.55 12.93
C LEU A 287 0.98 2.74 14.38
N ASN A 288 1.80 2.41 15.38
CA ASN A 288 1.52 2.72 16.78
C ASN A 288 1.46 4.23 17.05
N ALA A 289 2.31 5.02 16.40
CA ALA A 289 2.29 6.47 16.50
C ALA A 289 1.01 7.08 15.89
N VAL A 290 0.48 6.49 14.81
CA VAL A 290 -0.86 6.82 14.29
C VAL A 290 -1.95 6.48 15.31
N VAL A 291 -1.95 5.27 15.89
CA VAL A 291 -2.94 4.88 16.92
C VAL A 291 -2.87 5.80 18.14
N ALA A 292 -1.69 6.32 18.50
CA ALA A 292 -1.55 7.30 19.58
C ALA A 292 -2.24 8.65 19.31
N VAL A 293 -2.42 9.02 18.04
CA VAL A 293 -3.17 10.22 17.64
C VAL A 293 -4.67 9.95 17.56
N LEU A 294 -5.08 8.78 17.05
CA LEU A 294 -6.50 8.40 16.89
C LEU A 294 -7.17 8.00 18.19
N LEU A 295 -6.46 7.22 19.02
CA LEU A 295 -6.91 6.69 20.32
C LEU A 295 -5.99 7.19 21.44
N PRO A 296 -6.02 8.50 21.74
CA PRO A 296 -5.34 9.04 22.90
C PRO A 296 -5.96 8.46 24.21
N PRO A 297 -5.23 8.47 25.34
CA PRO A 297 -5.79 8.06 26.62
C PRO A 297 -6.98 8.93 27.03
N ASP A 298 -8.17 8.34 27.09
CA ASP A 298 -9.45 9.06 27.28
C ASP A 298 -10.35 8.39 28.35
N LYS A 299 -11.48 9.03 28.67
CA LYS A 299 -12.45 8.63 29.68
C LYS A 299 -13.87 8.52 29.10
N LEU A 300 -14.32 7.30 28.86
CA LEU A 300 -15.70 7.00 28.49
C LEU A 300 -16.57 6.84 29.75
N THR A 301 -17.74 7.48 29.78
CA THR A 301 -18.73 7.33 30.88
C THR A 301 -20.06 6.86 30.31
N VAL A 302 -20.62 5.78 30.86
CA VAL A 302 -21.83 5.12 30.35
C VAL A 302 -22.84 4.94 31.48
N LEU A 303 -24.07 5.43 31.27
CA LEU A 303 -25.24 5.09 32.08
C LEU A 303 -25.70 3.68 31.67
N LEU A 304 -25.23 2.66 32.40
CA LEU A 304 -25.28 1.28 31.90
C LEU A 304 -26.71 0.77 31.72
N ASP A 305 -27.61 1.05 32.66
CA ASP A 305 -29.02 0.59 32.55
C ASP A 305 -29.81 1.34 31.47
N TYR A 306 -29.41 2.57 31.14
CA TYR A 306 -30.03 3.35 30.06
C TYR A 306 -29.59 2.90 28.66
N VAL A 307 -28.29 2.63 28.49
CA VAL A 307 -27.70 2.29 27.18
C VAL A 307 -27.70 0.77 26.92
N LEU A 308 -27.48 -0.04 27.96
CA LEU A 308 -27.26 -1.49 27.88
C LEU A 308 -28.05 -2.22 29.00
N PRO A 309 -29.40 -2.10 29.04
CA PRO A 309 -30.25 -2.57 30.15
C PRO A 309 -30.13 -4.06 30.47
N ASP A 310 -29.80 -4.91 29.50
CA ASP A 310 -29.66 -6.34 29.76
C ASP A 310 -28.30 -6.69 30.40
N LEU A 311 -27.23 -5.99 30.00
CA LEU A 311 -25.93 -6.08 30.69
C LEU A 311 -25.98 -5.44 32.08
N ALA A 312 -26.81 -4.41 32.28
CA ALA A 312 -27.08 -3.83 33.58
C ALA A 312 -27.71 -4.83 34.56
N LYS A 313 -28.70 -5.61 34.11
CA LYS A 313 -29.31 -6.70 34.90
C LYS A 313 -28.33 -7.85 35.16
N GLU A 314 -27.58 -8.25 34.14
CA GLU A 314 -26.58 -9.32 34.27
C GLU A 314 -25.49 -8.92 35.28
N LEU A 315 -24.94 -7.70 35.18
CA LEU A 315 -23.96 -7.15 36.12
C LEU A 315 -24.51 -7.10 37.56
N LYS A 316 -25.78 -6.70 37.73
CA LYS A 316 -26.45 -6.71 39.03
C LYS A 316 -26.60 -8.12 39.60
N SER A 317 -26.81 -9.13 38.75
CA SER A 317 -26.82 -10.54 39.15
C SER A 317 -25.43 -11.02 39.61
N SER A 318 -24.39 -10.79 38.81
CA SER A 318 -23.01 -11.16 39.16
C SER A 318 -22.52 -10.45 40.44
N ILE A 319 -22.92 -9.19 40.65
CA ILE A 319 -22.60 -8.45 41.89
C ILE A 319 -23.41 -8.98 43.08
N LYS A 320 -24.62 -9.51 42.89
CA LYS A 320 -25.38 -10.13 43.99
C LYS A 320 -24.68 -11.37 44.56
N GLU A 321 -23.99 -12.14 43.73
CA GLU A 321 -23.16 -13.29 44.16
C GLU A 321 -21.96 -12.86 45.00
N ILE A 322 -21.45 -11.64 44.79
CA ILE A 322 -20.34 -11.05 45.56
C ILE A 322 -20.85 -10.36 46.84
N SER A 323 -21.92 -9.58 46.74
CA SER A 323 -22.51 -8.82 47.83
C SER A 323 -23.94 -8.37 47.48
N GLU A 324 -24.93 -8.98 48.14
CA GLU A 324 -26.34 -8.62 47.98
C GLU A 324 -26.61 -7.14 48.27
N GLN A 325 -25.99 -6.59 49.33
CA GLN A 325 -26.08 -5.17 49.69
C GLN A 325 -25.46 -4.24 48.61
N ALA A 326 -24.49 -4.72 47.83
CA ALA A 326 -23.94 -3.95 46.71
C ALA A 326 -24.91 -3.95 45.53
N ALA A 327 -25.48 -5.10 45.20
CA ALA A 327 -26.47 -5.24 44.13
C ALA A 327 -27.76 -4.46 44.40
N GLU A 328 -28.22 -4.39 45.66
CA GLU A 328 -29.36 -3.57 46.07
C GLU A 328 -29.14 -2.07 45.83
N LYS A 329 -27.90 -1.58 45.97
CA LYS A 329 -27.54 -0.17 45.70
C LYS A 329 -27.50 0.20 44.23
N LEU A 330 -27.40 -0.79 43.31
CA LEU A 330 -27.41 -0.54 41.87
C LEU A 330 -28.83 -0.15 41.42
N ASP A 331 -29.01 1.09 40.97
CA ASP A 331 -30.26 1.59 40.41
C ASP A 331 -30.18 1.81 38.89
N GLY A 332 -31.28 2.28 38.29
CA GLY A 332 -31.35 2.55 36.84
C GLY A 332 -30.50 3.72 36.35
N THR A 333 -29.70 4.35 37.22
CA THR A 333 -28.73 5.40 36.91
C THR A 333 -27.29 4.97 37.15
N GLN A 334 -27.03 3.68 37.42
CA GLN A 334 -25.69 3.14 37.61
C GLN A 334 -24.74 3.55 36.46
N LEU A 335 -23.53 3.95 36.84
CA LEU A 335 -22.53 4.51 35.94
C LEU A 335 -21.30 3.60 35.87
N VAL A 336 -20.91 3.21 34.66
CA VAL A 336 -19.60 2.63 34.39
C VAL A 336 -18.72 3.72 33.79
N LYS A 337 -17.52 3.91 34.35
CA LYS A 337 -16.50 4.80 33.78
C LYS A 337 -15.29 3.97 33.38
N PHE A 338 -14.92 4.05 32.11
CA PHE A 338 -13.68 3.48 31.58
C PHE A 338 -12.66 4.60 31.48
N GLN A 339 -11.40 4.31 31.83
CA GLN A 339 -10.26 5.16 31.53
C GLN A 339 -9.15 4.32 30.92
N THR A 340 -8.79 4.58 29.66
CA THR A 340 -7.57 4.01 29.08
C THR A 340 -6.36 4.70 29.70
N ARG A 341 -5.42 3.92 30.24
CA ARG A 341 -4.23 4.44 30.96
C ARG A 341 -3.10 4.87 30.02
N LYS A 342 -3.03 4.23 28.86
CA LYS A 342 -2.08 4.44 27.77
C LYS A 342 -2.84 4.18 26.46
N THR A 343 -2.32 4.71 25.36
CA THR A 343 -2.73 4.33 24.01
C THR A 343 -2.68 2.81 23.82
N PRO A 344 -3.64 2.21 23.11
CA PRO A 344 -3.56 0.80 22.69
C PRO A 344 -2.30 0.51 21.87
N GLN A 345 -1.55 -0.52 22.25
CA GLN A 345 -0.36 -0.93 21.51
C GLN A 345 -0.70 -1.99 20.48
N LEU A 346 -0.50 -1.68 19.20
CA LEU A 346 -0.57 -2.64 18.12
C LEU A 346 0.68 -3.53 18.10
N LEU A 347 0.43 -4.83 18.07
CA LEU A 347 1.39 -5.92 17.93
C LEU A 347 1.08 -6.62 16.60
N LEU A 348 2.00 -6.51 15.64
CA LEU A 348 1.85 -7.13 14.33
C LEU A 348 2.44 -8.54 14.34
N SER A 349 1.76 -9.48 13.69
CA SER A 349 2.23 -10.85 13.48
C SER A 349 1.97 -11.29 12.04
N GLN A 350 2.45 -12.48 11.66
CA GLN A 350 2.21 -12.99 10.33
C GLN A 350 0.71 -13.27 10.13
N GLY A 351 0.08 -12.49 9.25
CA GLY A 351 -1.33 -12.66 8.88
C GLY A 351 -2.35 -12.02 9.84
N GLY A 352 -1.93 -11.23 10.83
CA GLY A 352 -2.85 -10.56 11.75
C GLY A 352 -2.21 -9.47 12.61
N ALA A 353 -3.04 -8.76 13.36
CA ALA A 353 -2.60 -7.81 14.37
C ALA A 353 -3.48 -7.91 15.62
N GLN A 354 -2.91 -7.56 16.76
CA GLN A 354 -3.62 -7.45 18.04
C GLN A 354 -3.37 -6.07 18.64
N ALA A 355 -4.35 -5.51 19.32
CA ALA A 355 -4.18 -4.34 20.17
C ALA A 355 -4.18 -4.77 21.63
N ALA A 356 -3.20 -4.32 22.40
CA ALA A 356 -3.11 -4.54 23.84
C ALA A 356 -3.32 -3.21 24.59
N GLN A 357 -4.25 -3.18 25.56
CA GLN A 357 -4.61 -1.97 26.29
C GLN A 357 -4.81 -2.18 27.79
N LEU A 358 -4.56 -1.10 28.54
CA LEU A 358 -4.71 -1.03 29.99
C LEU A 358 -5.87 -0.12 30.34
N ILE A 359 -6.93 -0.69 30.88
CA ILE A 359 -8.18 0.01 31.19
C ILE A 359 -8.38 0.03 32.70
N VAL A 360 -8.81 1.18 33.24
CA VAL A 360 -9.41 1.25 34.57
C VAL A 360 -10.92 1.35 34.41
N LEU A 361 -11.66 0.54 35.16
CA LEU A 361 -13.11 0.53 35.17
C LEU A 361 -13.62 0.82 36.58
N ASP A 362 -14.33 1.93 36.74
CA ASP A 362 -15.04 2.28 37.98
C ASP A 362 -16.54 1.98 37.80
N LEU A 363 -17.14 1.23 38.73
CA LEU A 363 -18.58 1.05 38.80
C LEU A 363 -19.17 1.90 39.94
N PHE A 364 -20.00 2.89 39.59
CA PHE A 364 -20.77 3.70 40.53
C PHE A 364 -22.21 3.20 40.62
N PRO A 365 -22.81 3.14 41.83
CA PRO A 365 -24.13 2.56 42.02
C PRO A 365 -25.27 3.42 41.45
N THR A 366 -25.06 4.73 41.37
CA THR A 366 -25.98 5.74 40.82
C THR A 366 -25.17 6.84 40.13
N ASN A 367 -25.84 7.72 39.38
CA ASN A 367 -25.17 8.85 38.72
C ASN A 367 -24.76 9.99 39.68
N THR A 368 -25.28 9.99 40.91
CA THR A 368 -24.98 10.98 41.97
C THR A 368 -23.95 10.49 42.99
N ALA A 369 -23.57 9.21 42.94
CA ALA A 369 -22.63 8.62 43.88
C ALA A 369 -21.22 9.22 43.75
N LEU A 370 -20.63 9.63 44.89
CA LEU A 370 -19.31 10.25 44.94
C LEU A 370 -18.14 9.25 44.89
N ARG A 371 -18.41 7.96 45.12
CA ARG A 371 -17.42 6.88 45.12
C ARG A 371 -17.95 5.67 44.34
N PRO A 372 -17.08 4.92 43.64
CA PRO A 372 -17.47 3.67 43.03
C PRO A 372 -17.65 2.58 44.10
N LEU A 373 -18.50 1.58 43.82
CA LEU A 373 -18.55 0.34 44.60
C LEU A 373 -17.20 -0.38 44.56
N PHE A 374 -16.53 -0.35 43.40
CA PHE A 374 -15.18 -0.86 43.20
C PHE A 374 -14.54 -0.29 41.94
N THR A 375 -13.21 -0.39 41.89
CA THR A 375 -12.35 -0.04 40.74
C THR A 375 -11.60 -1.29 40.29
N LEU A 376 -11.68 -1.61 39.00
CA LEU A 376 -10.94 -2.70 38.36
C LEU A 376 -9.82 -2.15 37.48
N GLY A 377 -8.65 -2.76 37.54
CA GLY A 377 -7.60 -2.62 36.52
C GLY A 377 -7.65 -3.83 35.60
N ILE A 378 -7.82 -3.59 34.30
CA ILE A 378 -8.04 -4.62 33.28
C ILE A 378 -6.89 -4.55 32.28
N GLU A 379 -6.21 -5.68 32.10
CA GLU A 379 -5.33 -5.93 30.95
C GLU A 379 -6.22 -6.56 29.87
N ALA A 380 -6.42 -5.86 28.75
CA ALA A 380 -7.32 -6.28 27.67
C ALA A 380 -6.58 -6.43 26.33
N LYS A 381 -7.10 -7.30 25.48
CA LYS A 381 -6.65 -7.47 24.10
C LYS A 381 -7.84 -7.41 23.15
N SER A 382 -7.64 -6.92 21.93
CA SER A 382 -8.58 -7.05 20.82
C SER A 382 -7.83 -7.48 19.57
N GLU A 383 -8.55 -8.09 18.63
CA GLU A 383 -8.04 -8.25 17.26
C GLU A 383 -8.01 -6.88 16.59
N ALA A 384 -6.95 -6.56 15.85
CA ALA A 384 -6.87 -5.37 15.02
C ALA A 384 -6.88 -5.79 13.54
N GLN A 385 -7.87 -5.30 12.79
CA GLN A 385 -8.04 -5.60 11.37
C GLN A 385 -7.85 -4.35 10.51
N PHE A 386 -7.19 -4.56 9.37
CA PHE A 386 -6.97 -3.55 8.35
C PHE A 386 -7.73 -3.94 7.09
N TYR A 387 -8.58 -3.05 6.59
CA TYR A 387 -9.31 -3.26 5.34
C TYR A 387 -9.44 -1.95 4.57
N THR A 388 -9.84 -2.03 3.30
CA THR A 388 -10.09 -0.85 2.47
C THR A 388 -11.59 -0.61 2.27
N GLU A 389 -12.02 0.63 2.50
CA GLU A 389 -13.36 1.10 2.18
C GLU A 389 -13.28 2.21 1.13
N GLY A 390 -13.47 1.85 -0.14
CA GLY A 390 -13.22 2.73 -1.27
C GLY A 390 -11.77 3.22 -1.27
N ASP A 391 -11.59 4.54 -1.20
CA ASP A 391 -10.28 5.19 -1.17
C ASP A 391 -9.70 5.38 0.25
N GLN A 392 -10.02 4.52 1.22
CA GLN A 392 -9.59 4.65 2.62
C GLN A 392 -9.09 3.32 3.19
N LEU A 393 -7.95 3.32 3.88
CA LEU A 393 -7.46 2.18 4.68
C LEU A 393 -7.95 2.35 6.12
N VAL A 394 -8.90 1.52 6.54
CA VAL A 394 -9.56 1.58 7.84
C VAL A 394 -8.90 0.62 8.82
N LEU A 395 -8.76 1.04 10.08
CA LEU A 395 -8.39 0.20 11.21
C LEU A 395 -9.64 -0.03 12.06
N SER A 396 -10.01 -1.30 12.28
CA SER A 396 -11.09 -1.71 13.17
C SER A 396 -10.56 -2.66 14.24
N PHE A 397 -11.13 -2.58 15.43
CA PHE A 397 -10.85 -3.45 16.55
C PHE A 397 -12.06 -4.38 16.79
N ASN A 398 -11.81 -5.68 16.93
CA ASN A 398 -12.82 -6.70 17.13
C ASN A 398 -12.56 -7.50 18.41
N ASP A 399 -13.62 -8.12 18.95
CA ASP A 399 -13.58 -9.13 20.01
C ASP A 399 -12.64 -8.79 21.19
N ILE A 400 -12.90 -7.67 21.88
CA ILE A 400 -12.09 -7.27 23.03
C ILE A 400 -12.30 -8.25 24.20
N SER A 401 -11.22 -8.89 24.66
CA SER A 401 -11.18 -9.79 25.81
C SER A 401 -10.54 -9.12 27.03
N ALA A 402 -11.11 -9.38 28.21
CA ALA A 402 -10.43 -9.08 29.48
C ALA A 402 -9.49 -10.24 29.84
N GLU A 403 -8.21 -10.13 29.44
CA GLU A 403 -7.21 -11.18 29.70
C GLU A 403 -7.01 -11.40 31.20
N ARG A 404 -6.84 -10.30 31.96
CA ARG A 404 -6.61 -10.31 33.40
C ARG A 404 -7.31 -9.14 34.09
N ILE A 405 -7.99 -9.42 35.19
CA ILE A 405 -8.67 -8.39 35.98
C ILE A 405 -8.08 -8.32 37.40
N LYS A 406 -7.82 -7.11 37.88
CA LYS A 406 -7.30 -6.84 39.23
C LYS A 406 -8.23 -5.88 39.95
N LEU A 407 -8.65 -6.24 41.16
CA LEU A 407 -9.38 -5.33 42.04
C LEU A 407 -8.41 -4.30 42.60
N MET A 408 -8.60 -3.02 42.24
CA MET A 408 -7.74 -1.91 42.68
C MET A 408 -8.27 -1.23 43.94
N ASN A 409 -9.58 -1.07 44.03
CA ASN A 409 -10.29 -0.51 45.19
C ASN A 409 -11.66 -1.17 45.34
N SER A 410 -12.21 -1.25 46.55
CA SER A 410 -13.55 -1.78 46.79
C SER A 410 -14.17 -1.24 48.09
N ASP A 411 -15.30 -0.56 47.95
CA ASP A 411 -16.18 -0.17 49.06
C ASP A 411 -17.14 -1.33 49.44
N ILE A 412 -17.07 -2.48 48.76
CA ILE A 412 -17.95 -3.65 48.96
C ILE A 412 -17.21 -4.89 49.51
N LYS A 413 -16.02 -4.69 50.12
CA LYS A 413 -15.05 -5.69 50.59
C LYS A 413 -14.22 -6.33 49.46
N LEU A 414 -13.17 -7.08 49.85
CA LEU A 414 -12.31 -7.81 48.94
C LEU A 414 -13.07 -8.99 48.31
N PHE A 415 -13.01 -9.12 46.98
CA PHE A 415 -13.60 -10.22 46.21
C PHE A 415 -12.67 -10.64 45.06
N ASN A 416 -12.92 -11.81 44.47
CA ASN A 416 -12.20 -12.26 43.27
C ASN A 416 -12.80 -11.58 42.02
N PRO A 417 -12.07 -10.68 41.33
CA PRO A 417 -12.61 -9.95 40.19
C PRO A 417 -12.85 -10.82 38.95
N GLU A 418 -12.27 -12.02 38.86
CA GLU A 418 -12.50 -12.94 37.74
C GLU A 418 -13.97 -13.41 37.68
N LEU A 419 -14.74 -13.34 38.78
CA LEU A 419 -16.19 -13.57 38.79
C LEU A 419 -16.97 -12.58 37.92
N LEU A 420 -16.38 -11.43 37.57
CA LEU A 420 -16.98 -10.43 36.71
C LEU A 420 -16.46 -10.49 35.26
N LYS A 421 -15.56 -11.43 34.93
CA LYS A 421 -14.83 -11.44 33.65
C LYS A 421 -15.74 -11.44 32.42
N ASP A 422 -16.75 -12.31 32.40
CA ASP A 422 -17.65 -12.43 31.25
C ASP A 422 -18.50 -11.17 31.03
N ILE A 423 -19.08 -10.63 32.12
CA ILE A 423 -19.92 -9.43 32.04
C ILE A 423 -19.09 -8.17 31.74
N ILE A 424 -17.89 -8.03 32.31
CA ILE A 424 -16.97 -6.93 31.95
C ILE A 424 -16.54 -7.05 30.48
N THR A 425 -16.27 -8.25 29.98
CA THR A 425 -15.93 -8.48 28.57
C THR A 425 -17.08 -8.06 27.63
N LYS A 426 -18.33 -8.45 27.95
CA LYS A 426 -19.52 -7.99 27.19
C LYS A 426 -19.68 -6.47 27.21
N ILE A 427 -19.49 -5.85 28.37
CA ILE A 427 -19.58 -4.40 28.57
C ILE A 427 -18.49 -3.67 27.77
N LEU A 428 -17.26 -4.18 27.72
CA LEU A 428 -16.17 -3.61 26.91
C LEU A 428 -16.49 -3.66 25.41
N ASN A 429 -16.96 -4.80 24.90
CA ASN A 429 -17.38 -4.93 23.49
C ASN A 429 -18.54 -3.99 23.15
N SER A 430 -19.51 -3.85 24.05
CA SER A 430 -20.75 -3.10 23.80
C SER A 430 -20.65 -1.57 24.03
N ALA A 431 -19.51 -1.07 24.53
CA ALA A 431 -19.34 0.35 24.83
C ALA A 431 -17.97 0.90 24.40
N LEU A 432 -16.89 0.34 24.93
CA LEU A 432 -15.53 0.85 24.67
C LEU A 432 -15.13 0.60 23.21
N LEU A 433 -15.27 -0.64 22.74
CA LEU A 433 -14.86 -1.05 21.39
C LEU A 433 -15.61 -0.28 20.28
N ILE A 434 -16.91 -0.05 20.48
CA ILE A 434 -17.74 0.76 19.56
C ILE A 434 -17.24 2.22 19.51
N THR A 435 -16.84 2.77 20.65
CA THR A 435 -16.30 4.14 20.75
C THR A 435 -14.93 4.24 20.07
N GLU A 436 -14.05 3.25 20.30
CA GLU A 436 -12.73 3.16 19.67
C GLU A 436 -12.86 3.04 18.14
N ASN A 437 -13.76 2.18 17.65
CA ASN A 437 -14.04 2.04 16.21
C ASN A 437 -14.67 3.28 15.58
N GLY A 438 -15.42 4.07 16.34
CA GLY A 438 -15.93 5.38 15.89
C GLY A 438 -14.82 6.42 15.68
N ALA A 439 -13.71 6.31 16.42
CA ALA A 439 -12.55 7.20 16.30
C ALA A 439 -11.47 6.69 15.34
N SER A 440 -11.37 5.37 15.12
CA SER A 440 -10.35 4.73 14.28
C SER A 440 -10.64 4.72 12.78
N LEU A 441 -11.69 5.43 12.33
CA LEU A 441 -12.00 5.74 10.92
C LEU A 441 -10.93 6.64 10.31
N CYS A 442 -9.75 6.07 10.10
CA CYS A 442 -8.57 6.76 9.62
C CYS A 442 -8.56 6.80 8.09
N ARG A 443 -8.37 7.99 7.52
CA ARG A 443 -8.12 8.16 6.07
C ARG A 443 -6.66 7.86 5.73
N LEU A 444 -6.18 6.67 6.08
CA LEU A 444 -4.73 6.37 6.10
C LEU A 444 -4.01 6.56 4.77
N LEU A 445 -4.68 6.35 3.64
CA LEU A 445 -4.18 6.64 2.29
C LEU A 445 -5.37 6.92 1.39
N PRO A 446 -5.33 7.91 0.47
CA PRO A 446 -6.16 7.83 -0.72
C PRO A 446 -5.75 6.58 -1.49
N SER A 447 -6.68 5.66 -1.75
CA SER A 447 -6.39 4.53 -2.64
C SER A 447 -5.90 5.07 -3.98
N PRO A 448 -4.86 4.49 -4.58
CA PRO A 448 -4.40 4.91 -5.90
C PRO A 448 -5.39 4.55 -7.03
N VAL A 449 -6.57 3.99 -6.73
CA VAL A 449 -7.43 3.25 -7.67
C VAL A 449 -8.80 3.91 -8.00
N SER A 450 -9.43 4.75 -7.15
CA SER A 450 -10.89 4.95 -7.31
C SER A 450 -11.59 6.25 -6.82
N SER A 451 -11.09 7.43 -7.20
CA SER A 451 -11.90 8.68 -7.10
C SER A 451 -12.39 9.19 -8.47
N PRO A 452 -13.71 9.27 -8.73
CA PRO A 452 -14.26 9.71 -10.02
C PRO A 452 -14.17 11.24 -10.14
N GLY A 453 -13.08 11.74 -10.72
CA GLY A 453 -12.91 13.17 -11.01
C GLY A 453 -11.49 13.60 -11.36
N VAL A 454 -10.46 12.80 -11.04
CA VAL A 454 -9.06 13.08 -11.37
C VAL A 454 -8.40 11.78 -11.87
N PRO A 455 -7.69 11.76 -13.02
CA PRO A 455 -7.28 10.52 -13.67
C PRO A 455 -6.08 9.85 -12.97
N PHE A 456 -6.37 8.96 -12.01
CA PHE A 456 -5.39 8.05 -11.40
C PHE A 456 -5.76 6.58 -11.67
N LEU A 457 -4.78 5.85 -12.25
CA LEU A 457 -4.72 4.40 -12.49
C LEU A 457 -6.01 3.69 -12.90
N HIS A 458 -6.42 3.87 -14.16
CA HIS A 458 -7.25 2.86 -14.83
C HIS A 458 -6.36 1.79 -15.47
N LEU A 459 -5.94 0.83 -14.65
CA LEU A 459 -5.59 -0.49 -15.17
C LEU A 459 -6.88 -1.16 -15.66
N PRO A 460 -6.95 -1.67 -16.90
CA PRO A 460 -8.06 -2.51 -17.32
C PRO A 460 -8.07 -3.79 -16.47
N PRO A 461 -9.24 -4.38 -16.17
CA PRO A 461 -9.29 -5.68 -15.50
C PRO A 461 -8.51 -6.72 -16.33
N PRO A 462 -7.84 -7.69 -15.68
CA PRO A 462 -7.12 -8.74 -16.40
C PRO A 462 -8.08 -9.44 -17.37
N SER A 463 -7.67 -9.55 -18.62
CA SER A 463 -8.49 -10.12 -19.70
C SER A 463 -8.65 -11.63 -19.52
N GLY A 464 -9.62 -12.02 -18.67
CA GLY A 464 -10.15 -13.37 -18.63
C GLY A 464 -10.77 -13.76 -19.99
N PRO A 465 -10.92 -15.06 -20.27
CA PRO A 465 -11.45 -15.52 -21.55
C PRO A 465 -12.87 -14.99 -21.78
N SER A 466 -13.09 -14.35 -22.93
CA SER A 466 -14.38 -13.79 -23.31
C SER A 466 -15.47 -14.88 -23.27
N PRO A 467 -16.60 -14.68 -22.57
CA PRO A 467 -17.76 -15.55 -22.75
C PRO A 467 -18.31 -15.39 -24.17
N ASN A 468 -18.76 -16.50 -24.77
CA ASN A 468 -19.31 -16.52 -26.12
C ASN A 468 -20.64 -15.73 -26.21
N PRO A 469 -20.87 -14.97 -27.29
CA PRO A 469 -22.07 -14.15 -27.44
C PRO A 469 -23.24 -14.97 -28.01
N THR A 470 -23.98 -15.68 -27.16
CA THR A 470 -25.26 -16.31 -27.57
C THR A 470 -26.30 -16.36 -26.45
N SER A 471 -27.01 -15.25 -26.23
CA SER A 471 -28.44 -15.27 -25.90
C SER A 471 -29.03 -13.86 -26.05
N ALA A 472 -29.92 -13.67 -27.03
CA ALA A 472 -30.58 -12.40 -27.26
C ALA A 472 -31.98 -12.36 -26.63
N ALA A 473 -32.10 -11.56 -25.56
CA ALA A 473 -33.21 -10.66 -25.22
C ALA A 473 -34.69 -11.14 -25.08
N GLN A 474 -35.39 -10.35 -24.25
CA GLN A 474 -36.86 -10.11 -24.19
C GLN A 474 -37.66 -10.88 -23.10
N PRO A 475 -38.81 -10.35 -22.61
CA PRO A 475 -38.79 -9.37 -21.52
C PRO A 475 -39.77 -9.67 -20.36
N ARG A 476 -39.75 -8.85 -19.29
CA ARG A 476 -40.77 -8.86 -18.23
C ARG A 476 -42.16 -8.46 -18.78
N PRO A 477 -43.22 -8.92 -18.10
CA PRO A 477 -44.36 -8.07 -17.76
C PRO A 477 -44.49 -7.84 -16.24
N SER A 478 -44.99 -6.67 -15.89
CA SER A 478 -45.28 -6.21 -14.53
C SER A 478 -46.70 -6.61 -14.09
N LEU A 479 -46.98 -6.68 -12.79
CA LEU A 479 -48.22 -6.17 -12.16
C LEU A 479 -48.16 -6.19 -10.61
N GLU A 480 -49.15 -5.51 -10.00
CA GLU A 480 -49.15 -4.94 -8.65
C GLU A 480 -49.74 -5.83 -7.52
N PRO A 481 -49.74 -5.40 -6.23
CA PRO A 481 -49.82 -6.29 -5.05
C PRO A 481 -51.17 -6.27 -4.27
N VAL A 482 -51.14 -6.74 -2.99
CA VAL A 482 -52.14 -6.58 -1.89
C VAL A 482 -53.25 -7.67 -1.81
N PRO A 483 -53.83 -8.05 -0.63
CA PRO A 483 -53.41 -8.04 0.79
C PRO A 483 -53.38 -9.47 1.45
N GLY A 484 -53.01 -9.58 2.73
CA GLY A 484 -52.93 -10.85 3.48
C GLY A 484 -54.10 -11.16 4.45
N ARG A 485 -53.93 -12.19 5.30
CA ARG A 485 -54.81 -12.51 6.44
C ARG A 485 -54.08 -13.25 7.57
N ARG A 486 -54.45 -13.01 8.83
CA ARG A 486 -53.99 -13.77 10.01
C ARG A 486 -54.85 -15.02 10.23
N ASP A 487 -54.25 -16.03 10.87
CA ASP A 487 -54.69 -16.64 12.16
C ASP A 487 -54.22 -18.11 12.26
N GLY A 488 -53.69 -18.50 13.43
CA GLY A 488 -53.39 -19.91 13.78
C GLY A 488 -54.48 -20.49 14.70
N PRO A 489 -54.17 -21.42 15.63
CA PRO A 489 -53.08 -22.39 15.69
C PRO A 489 -53.60 -23.84 15.92
N ARG A 490 -52.75 -24.87 15.90
CA ARG A 490 -53.03 -26.16 16.61
C ARG A 490 -51.77 -26.95 16.95
N ARG A 491 -51.90 -27.83 17.95
CA ARG A 491 -50.84 -28.47 18.77
C ARG A 491 -50.86 -30.00 18.61
N ALA A 492 -49.79 -30.65 19.12
CA ALA A 492 -49.59 -32.10 19.28
C ALA A 492 -49.31 -32.90 18.00
N GLY A 493 -48.47 -33.94 18.01
CA GLY A 493 -47.61 -34.47 19.09
C GLY A 493 -47.25 -35.95 18.84
N GLY A 494 -46.15 -36.44 19.41
CA GLY A 494 -45.83 -37.88 19.44
C GLY A 494 -44.43 -38.27 18.95
N THR A 495 -43.53 -38.58 19.88
CA THR A 495 -42.51 -39.64 19.73
C THR A 495 -43.16 -41.00 20.07
N PRO A 496 -42.56 -42.14 19.66
CA PRO A 496 -41.70 -42.87 20.59
C PRO A 496 -40.45 -43.54 19.96
N SER A 497 -39.65 -44.20 20.81
CA SER A 497 -38.25 -44.63 20.60
C SER A 497 -38.06 -46.14 20.30
N ILE A 498 -36.81 -46.65 20.49
CA ILE A 498 -36.36 -48.08 20.58
C ILE A 498 -36.00 -48.69 19.19
N ALA A 499 -34.92 -49.45 18.89
CA ALA A 499 -33.76 -50.10 19.59
C ALA A 499 -32.61 -50.35 18.54
N ALA A 500 -31.41 -50.93 18.78
CA ALA A 500 -30.46 -51.04 19.92
C ALA A 500 -29.18 -51.84 19.47
N ALA A 501 -28.14 -51.95 20.33
CA ALA A 501 -26.87 -52.72 20.18
C ALA A 501 -25.87 -52.23 19.10
N GLY A 502 -24.54 -52.24 19.27
CA GLY A 502 -23.61 -52.63 20.35
C GLY A 502 -22.14 -52.51 19.84
N ALA A 503 -21.04 -52.74 20.57
CA ALA A 503 -20.76 -53.00 21.99
C ALA A 503 -19.22 -52.87 22.28
N ILE A 504 -18.78 -52.97 23.55
CA ILE A 504 -17.52 -53.55 24.12
C ILE A 504 -16.23 -53.43 23.26
N ALA A 505 -15.09 -52.84 23.67
CA ALA A 505 -14.33 -52.84 24.94
C ALA A 505 -13.21 -51.73 24.88
N THR A 506 -12.33 -51.40 25.84
CA THR A 506 -12.01 -51.78 27.25
C THR A 506 -11.21 -50.64 27.93
N SER A 507 -10.85 -50.78 29.22
CA SER A 507 -9.83 -49.99 29.95
C SER A 507 -8.97 -50.94 30.80
N PRO A 508 -7.72 -50.60 31.22
CA PRO A 508 -7.45 -50.09 32.59
C PRO A 508 -6.21 -49.14 32.68
N ALA A 509 -5.74 -48.58 33.81
CA ALA A 509 -6.30 -48.11 35.11
C ALA A 509 -5.16 -47.36 35.89
N GLY A 510 -5.48 -46.65 36.99
CA GLY A 510 -4.52 -46.03 37.93
C GLY A 510 -4.72 -44.50 38.11
N VAL A 511 -5.44 -43.94 39.10
CA VAL A 511 -5.49 -44.04 40.58
C VAL A 511 -4.68 -42.91 41.29
N ALA A 512 -5.45 -41.94 41.79
CA ALA A 512 -5.35 -41.14 43.03
C ALA A 512 -4.04 -40.45 43.49
N GLY A 513 -4.20 -39.21 43.99
CA GLY A 513 -3.17 -38.48 44.74
C GLY A 513 -3.59 -37.04 45.08
N GLU A 514 -4.29 -36.85 46.20
CA GLU A 514 -4.77 -35.55 46.70
C GLU A 514 -3.78 -34.99 47.76
N ASN A 515 -3.46 -33.69 47.70
CA ASN A 515 -3.25 -32.76 48.83
C ASN A 515 -2.62 -31.42 48.38
N ASP A 516 -3.13 -30.31 48.92
CA ASP A 516 -2.58 -28.93 48.86
C ASP A 516 -2.29 -28.47 50.30
N PRO A 517 -1.20 -27.71 50.55
CA PRO A 517 -1.46 -26.39 51.14
C PRO A 517 -0.50 -25.26 50.70
N LYS A 518 -1.08 -24.21 50.10
CA LYS A 518 -0.93 -22.77 50.46
C LYS A 518 0.01 -22.38 51.63
N PRO A 519 0.55 -21.14 51.64
CA PRO A 519 1.30 -20.46 50.57
C PRO A 519 2.57 -19.75 51.12
N HIS A 520 3.49 -19.31 50.25
CA HIS A 520 4.51 -18.32 50.65
C HIS A 520 4.60 -17.16 49.66
N VAL A 521 4.81 -15.95 50.20
CA VAL A 521 4.85 -14.69 49.48
C VAL A 521 6.30 -14.31 49.21
N GLU A 522 6.65 -14.01 47.96
CA GLU A 522 7.80 -13.16 47.65
C GLU A 522 7.57 -12.37 46.35
N TRP A 523 7.95 -11.10 46.36
CA TRP A 523 7.86 -10.18 45.22
C TRP A 523 9.26 -9.95 44.64
N VAL A 524 9.44 -10.16 43.34
CA VAL A 524 10.53 -9.55 42.57
C VAL A 524 9.94 -9.07 41.24
N GLY A 525 10.32 -7.85 40.83
CA GLY A 525 9.88 -7.22 39.58
C GLY A 525 10.82 -7.50 38.41
N GLU A 526 10.80 -6.59 37.42
CA GLU A 526 11.46 -6.71 36.11
C GLU A 526 10.69 -7.73 35.21
N TYR A 527 10.50 -7.51 33.91
CA TYR A 527 11.43 -6.96 32.93
C TYR A 527 10.94 -5.72 32.17
N VAL A 528 11.90 -4.84 31.91
CA VAL A 528 11.93 -3.92 30.77
C VAL A 528 13.07 -4.38 29.86
N THR A 529 12.76 -4.71 28.61
CA THR A 529 13.60 -4.56 27.41
C THR A 529 12.69 -4.61 26.20
#